data_AF-A0A382D4D1-F1
#
_entry.id   AF-A0A382D4D1-F1
#
_cell.length_a   1.000
_cell.length_b   1.000
_cell.length_c   1.000
_cell.angle_alpha   90.00
_cell.angle_beta   90.00
_cell.angle_gamma   90.00
#
_symmetry.space_group_name_H-M   'P 1'
#
loop_
_entity.id
_entity.type
_entity.pdbx_description
1 polymer ?
#
loop_
_entity_poly.entity_id
_entity_poly.type
_entity_poly.pdbx_seq_one_letter_code
_entity_poly.pdbx_strand_id
1 'polypeptide(L)'
;VIRRYAKHLPVDDLTPVVSLLEGNTPLIRADRLASEIGGDIELHLKYEGLNPTASFKDRGMTMAVSKAMERGAEVVVCASTGNTSASAAAYAARAGLKCVVLLPHGKIALGKLAQALMHGATTVAIEGNFDDALRIVRELGETGQVEVVNSINPVRIEGQKTAAFEVV
;
A
#
# COMPACT_ATOMS: atom_id res chain seq x y z
N VAL A 1 11.71 0.47 3.57
CA VAL A 1 11.84 1.62 2.65
C VAL A 1 12.22 2.95 3.33
N ILE A 2 11.44 3.47 4.30
CA ILE A 2 11.51 4.88 4.75
C ILE A 2 12.91 5.30 5.21
N ARG A 3 13.49 4.59 6.19
CA ARG A 3 14.82 4.94 6.75
C ARG A 3 15.94 4.98 5.70
N ARG A 4 15.90 4.06 4.73
CA ARG A 4 16.94 3.96 3.70
C ARG A 4 16.92 5.14 2.74
N TYR A 5 15.73 5.68 2.45
CA TYR A 5 15.53 6.72 1.45
C TYR A 5 14.97 8.02 2.05
N ALA A 6 15.14 8.24 3.36
CA ALA A 6 14.54 9.36 4.10
C ALA A 6 14.80 10.71 3.44
N LYS A 7 16.03 10.95 2.94
CA LYS A 7 16.42 12.18 2.22
C LYS A 7 15.63 12.48 0.94
N HIS A 8 14.86 11.51 0.43
CA HIS A 8 14.05 11.62 -0.78
C HIS A 8 12.55 11.47 -0.50
N LEU A 9 12.15 11.37 0.77
CA LEU A 9 10.79 11.12 1.21
C LEU A 9 10.31 12.29 2.07
N PRO A 10 8.99 12.56 2.13
CA PRO A 10 8.43 13.66 2.92
C PRO A 10 8.32 13.28 4.42
N VAL A 11 9.46 12.98 5.03
CA VAL A 11 9.61 12.58 6.43
C VAL A 11 10.69 13.42 7.11
N ASP A 12 10.54 13.61 8.41
CA ASP A 12 11.52 14.23 9.31
C ASP A 12 11.86 13.28 10.47
N ASP A 13 12.68 13.76 11.42
CA ASP A 13 13.12 12.96 12.57
C ASP A 13 11.98 12.60 13.55
N LEU A 14 10.84 13.31 13.48
CA LEU A 14 9.67 13.08 14.33
C LEU A 14 8.65 12.14 13.68
N THR A 15 8.74 11.93 12.38
CA THR A 15 7.82 11.09 11.63
C THR A 15 7.86 9.64 12.13
N PRO A 16 6.75 9.08 12.67
CA PRO A 16 6.71 7.69 13.10
C PRO A 16 6.93 6.75 11.91
N VAL A 17 7.86 5.81 12.02
CA VAL A 17 8.17 4.87 10.93
C VAL A 17 7.47 3.53 11.16
N VAL A 18 6.40 3.29 10.39
CA VAL A 18 5.70 2.00 10.34
C VAL A 18 6.26 1.17 9.18
N SER A 19 7.04 0.14 9.50
CA SER A 19 7.65 -0.74 8.50
C SER A 19 7.42 -2.22 8.82
N LEU A 20 7.28 -3.00 7.76
CA LEU A 20 7.28 -4.47 7.76
C LEU A 20 8.53 -5.02 7.07
N LEU A 21 9.59 -4.21 6.95
CA LEU A 21 10.82 -4.50 6.22
C LEU A 21 10.61 -4.62 4.70
N GLU A 22 9.67 -3.85 4.17
CA GLU A 22 9.41 -3.74 2.75
C GLU A 22 10.53 -3.06 1.95
N GLY A 23 10.56 -3.34 0.65
CA GLY A 23 11.61 -2.93 -0.27
C GLY A 23 12.81 -3.88 -0.27
N ASN A 24 13.92 -3.43 -0.86
CA ASN A 24 15.14 -4.22 -1.09
C ASN A 24 14.85 -5.57 -1.75
N THR A 25 13.90 -5.60 -2.68
CA THR A 25 13.47 -6.81 -3.38
C THR A 25 14.51 -7.19 -4.45
N PRO A 26 14.64 -8.48 -4.79
CA PRO A 26 15.63 -8.92 -5.78
C PRO A 26 15.46 -8.25 -7.14
N LEU A 27 16.58 -7.92 -7.78
CA LEU A 27 16.67 -7.59 -9.20
C LEU A 27 17.29 -8.81 -9.89
N ILE A 28 16.44 -9.67 -10.45
CA ILE A 28 16.83 -11.00 -10.92
C ILE A 28 17.19 -10.91 -12.40
N ARG A 29 18.42 -11.22 -12.75
CA ARG A 29 18.85 -11.35 -14.15
C ARG A 29 18.17 -12.55 -14.80
N ALA A 30 17.59 -12.37 -15.98
CA ALA A 30 16.71 -13.34 -16.63
C ALA A 30 17.25 -13.78 -18.01
N ASP A 31 18.46 -14.38 -18.04
CA ASP A 31 19.18 -14.72 -19.27
C ASP A 31 18.40 -15.62 -20.23
N ARG A 32 17.71 -16.65 -19.71
CA ARG A 32 16.91 -17.57 -20.53
C ARG A 32 15.75 -16.86 -21.22
N LEU A 33 15.05 -16.00 -20.49
CA LEU A 33 13.93 -15.22 -21.04
C LEU A 33 14.43 -14.18 -22.05
N ALA A 34 15.59 -13.56 -21.79
CA ALA A 34 16.23 -12.65 -22.75
C ALA A 34 16.54 -13.38 -24.08
N SER A 35 17.10 -14.59 -24.00
CA SER A 35 17.41 -15.42 -25.17
C SER A 35 16.16 -15.84 -25.96
N GLU A 36 15.03 -16.09 -25.30
CA GLU A 36 13.78 -16.47 -25.96
C GLU A 36 13.10 -15.29 -26.67
N ILE A 37 13.18 -14.07 -26.10
CA ILE A 37 12.66 -12.84 -26.73
C ILE A 37 13.49 -12.47 -27.97
N GLY A 38 14.80 -12.73 -27.94
CA GLY A 38 15.73 -12.35 -28.99
C GLY A 38 16.07 -10.86 -28.99
N GLY A 39 17.03 -10.48 -29.83
CA GLY A 39 17.67 -9.17 -29.76
C GLY A 39 18.77 -9.11 -28.70
N ASP A 40 19.77 -8.25 -28.89
CA ASP A 40 20.85 -8.05 -27.92
C ASP A 40 20.33 -7.23 -26.74
N ILE A 41 19.59 -7.89 -25.83
CA ILE A 41 18.94 -7.28 -24.67
C ILE A 41 19.43 -7.88 -23.35
N GLU A 42 19.67 -7.02 -22.36
CA GLU A 42 19.91 -7.44 -20.98
C GLU A 42 18.60 -7.30 -20.18
N LEU A 43 18.04 -8.42 -19.74
CA LEU A 43 16.74 -8.46 -19.05
C LEU A 43 16.89 -8.72 -17.55
N HIS A 44 16.24 -7.87 -16.75
CA HIS A 44 16.13 -8.01 -15.31
C HIS A 44 14.68 -7.94 -14.84
N LEU A 45 14.36 -8.68 -13.78
CA LEU A 45 13.05 -8.72 -13.15
C LEU A 45 13.15 -8.15 -11.73
N LYS A 46 12.56 -6.97 -11.49
CA LYS A 46 12.43 -6.41 -10.15
C LYS A 46 11.28 -7.11 -9.41
N TYR A 47 11.61 -8.09 -8.56
CA TYR A 47 10.62 -9.03 -8.04
C TYR A 47 9.91 -8.53 -6.78
N GLU A 48 8.92 -7.66 -6.99
CA GLU A 48 8.11 -7.03 -5.93
C GLU A 48 7.17 -7.99 -5.17
N GLY A 49 7.05 -9.24 -5.62
CA GLY A 49 6.23 -10.27 -4.97
C GLY A 49 6.81 -10.77 -3.63
N LEU A 50 8.06 -10.43 -3.31
CA LEU A 50 8.69 -10.76 -2.02
C LEU A 50 8.56 -9.67 -0.97
N ASN A 51 7.80 -8.60 -1.24
CA ASN A 51 7.40 -7.67 -0.19
C ASN A 51 6.46 -8.36 0.83
N PRO A 52 6.29 -7.80 2.05
CA PRO A 52 5.57 -8.44 3.15
C PRO A 52 4.15 -8.92 2.83
N THR A 53 3.38 -8.17 2.04
CA THR A 53 2.04 -8.56 1.58
C THR A 53 2.04 -9.03 0.11
N ALA A 54 3.19 -9.50 -0.36
CA ALA A 54 3.42 -9.98 -1.72
C ALA A 54 3.08 -8.96 -2.83
N SER A 55 3.23 -7.65 -2.55
CA SER A 55 2.96 -6.61 -3.54
C SER A 55 3.78 -5.35 -3.32
N PHE A 56 4.13 -4.68 -4.43
CA PHE A 56 4.76 -3.35 -4.41
C PHE A 56 3.94 -2.28 -3.66
N LYS A 57 2.65 -2.55 -3.40
CA LYS A 57 1.76 -1.66 -2.64
C LYS A 57 2.33 -1.32 -1.26
N ASP A 58 3.12 -2.23 -0.69
CA ASP A 58 3.79 -2.09 0.60
C ASP A 58 4.72 -0.87 0.67
N ARG A 59 5.44 -0.59 -0.42
CA ARG A 59 6.31 0.59 -0.51
C ARG A 59 5.55 1.90 -0.31
N GLY A 60 4.33 1.98 -0.84
CA GLY A 60 3.49 3.14 -0.65
C GLY A 60 2.76 3.12 0.70
N MET A 61 2.39 1.94 1.19
CA MET A 61 1.60 1.81 2.40
C MET A 61 2.40 2.11 3.68
N THR A 62 3.68 1.74 3.72
CA THR A 62 4.58 2.18 4.79
C THR A 62 4.58 3.70 4.93
N MET A 63 4.65 4.44 3.81
CA MET A 63 4.59 5.90 3.81
C MET A 63 3.22 6.43 4.25
N ALA A 64 2.14 5.91 3.65
CA ALA A 64 0.79 6.38 3.96
C ALA A 64 0.43 6.20 5.44
N VAL A 65 0.71 5.03 6.00
CA VAL A 65 0.41 4.74 7.41
C VAL A 65 1.35 5.48 8.36
N SER A 66 2.62 5.66 8.01
CA SER A 66 3.55 6.49 8.80
C SER A 66 3.08 7.95 8.89
N LYS A 67 2.67 8.54 7.76
CA LYS A 67 2.10 9.91 7.72
C LYS A 67 0.71 9.98 8.38
N ALA A 68 -0.07 8.90 8.36
CA ALA A 68 -1.34 8.82 9.10
C ALA A 68 -1.10 8.90 10.62
N MET A 69 -0.13 8.13 11.12
CA MET A 69 0.29 8.17 12.52
C MET A 69 0.79 9.57 12.93
N GLU A 70 1.59 10.21 12.08
CA GLU A 70 2.08 11.57 12.30
C GLU A 70 0.94 12.59 12.40
N ARG A 71 -0.13 12.40 11.61
CA ARG A 71 -1.34 13.24 11.64
C ARG A 71 -2.30 12.91 12.80
N GLY A 72 -2.01 11.88 13.59
CA GLY A 72 -2.89 11.43 14.66
C GLY A 72 -4.16 10.70 14.19
N ALA A 73 -4.14 10.11 12.98
CA ALA A 73 -5.25 9.30 12.50
C ALA A 73 -5.43 8.05 13.39
N GLU A 74 -6.68 7.62 13.57
CA GLU A 74 -7.03 6.39 14.30
C GLU A 74 -7.49 5.27 13.37
N VAL A 75 -7.92 5.66 12.16
CA VAL A 75 -8.49 4.76 11.15
C VAL A 75 -7.83 5.01 9.81
N VAL A 76 -7.46 3.95 9.11
CA VAL A 76 -7.15 3.99 7.68
C VAL A 76 -8.27 3.36 6.88
N VAL A 77 -8.61 3.98 5.75
CA VAL A 77 -9.70 3.51 4.89
C VAL A 77 -9.22 3.36 3.47
N CYS A 78 -9.61 2.25 2.84
CA CYS A 78 -9.41 2.04 1.42
C CYS A 78 -10.65 1.46 0.74
N ALA A 79 -10.80 1.74 -0.55
CA ALA A 79 -11.84 1.17 -1.39
C ALA A 79 -11.19 0.23 -2.43
N SER A 80 -10.87 -0.99 -2.00
CA SER A 80 -10.23 -1.99 -2.86
C SER A 80 -10.46 -3.41 -2.34
N THR A 81 -10.66 -4.37 -3.24
CA THR A 81 -10.76 -5.79 -2.90
C THR A 81 -9.44 -6.56 -2.97
N GLY A 82 -8.31 -5.92 -3.37
CA GLY A 82 -7.06 -6.62 -3.68
C GLY A 82 -5.85 -6.14 -2.88
N ASN A 83 -4.67 -6.16 -3.51
CA ASN A 83 -3.38 -5.90 -2.85
C ASN A 83 -3.31 -4.60 -2.04
N THR A 84 -4.07 -3.56 -2.44
CA THR A 84 -4.12 -2.30 -1.67
C THR A 84 -4.76 -2.50 -0.30
N SER A 85 -5.87 -3.26 -0.19
CA SER A 85 -6.51 -3.50 1.11
C SER A 85 -5.74 -4.49 1.97
N ALA A 86 -5.12 -5.49 1.35
CA ALA A 86 -4.19 -6.39 2.04
C ALA A 86 -3.02 -5.62 2.69
N SER A 87 -2.37 -4.76 1.91
CA SER A 87 -1.28 -3.90 2.39
C SER A 87 -1.78 -2.91 3.45
N ALA A 88 -2.90 -2.21 3.20
CA ALA A 88 -3.46 -1.26 4.18
C ALA A 88 -3.74 -1.92 5.54
N ALA A 89 -4.37 -3.10 5.52
CA ALA A 89 -4.67 -3.85 6.72
C ALA A 89 -3.40 -4.28 7.47
N ALA A 90 -2.39 -4.80 6.76
CA ALA A 90 -1.13 -5.23 7.37
C ALA A 90 -0.39 -4.08 8.08
N TYR A 91 -0.28 -2.93 7.42
CA TYR A 91 0.40 -1.77 7.99
C TYR A 91 -0.41 -1.10 9.11
N ALA A 92 -1.75 -1.04 8.97
CA ALA A 92 -2.62 -0.56 10.03
C ALA A 92 -2.50 -1.42 11.30
N ALA A 93 -2.55 -2.75 11.15
CA ALA A 93 -2.35 -3.68 12.25
C ALA A 93 -0.99 -3.50 12.91
N ARG A 94 0.07 -3.28 12.13
CA ARG A 94 1.42 -2.98 12.64
C ARG A 94 1.47 -1.67 13.42
N ALA A 95 0.70 -0.68 13.01
CA ALA A 95 0.65 0.66 13.62
C ALA A 95 -0.33 0.78 14.79
N GLY A 96 -1.17 -0.23 15.04
CA GLY A 96 -2.26 -0.14 16.03
C GLY A 96 -3.47 0.67 15.56
N LEU A 97 -3.61 0.90 14.25
CA LEU A 97 -4.74 1.61 13.65
C LEU A 97 -5.86 0.65 13.25
N LYS A 98 -7.11 1.14 13.23
CA LYS A 98 -8.21 0.40 12.62
C LYS A 98 -8.09 0.48 11.10
N CYS A 99 -8.38 -0.61 10.40
CA CYS A 99 -8.45 -0.63 8.94
C CYS A 99 -9.88 -0.93 8.49
N VAL A 100 -10.44 -0.06 7.63
CA VAL A 100 -11.74 -0.27 7.01
C VAL A 100 -11.58 -0.43 5.50
N VAL A 101 -12.24 -1.46 4.96
CA VAL A 101 -12.28 -1.74 3.52
C VAL A 101 -13.71 -1.53 3.04
N LEU A 102 -13.90 -0.49 2.23
CA LEU A 102 -15.22 -0.15 1.66
C LEU A 102 -15.42 -0.81 0.32
N LEU A 103 -16.56 -1.48 0.17
CA LEU A 103 -16.89 -2.31 -0.97
C LEU A 103 -18.34 -2.07 -1.41
N PRO A 104 -18.62 -1.96 -2.73
CA PRO A 104 -20.00 -1.98 -3.21
C PRO A 104 -20.69 -3.29 -2.83
N HIS A 105 -21.97 -3.21 -2.46
CA HIS A 105 -22.79 -4.38 -2.16
C HIS A 105 -22.72 -5.42 -3.29
N GLY A 106 -22.66 -6.71 -2.94
CA GLY A 106 -22.58 -7.82 -3.91
C GLY A 106 -21.23 -7.99 -4.63
N LYS A 107 -20.23 -7.12 -4.42
CA LYS A 107 -18.90 -7.21 -5.06
C LYS A 107 -17.80 -7.76 -4.14
N ILE A 108 -18.16 -8.65 -3.21
CA ILE A 108 -17.24 -9.22 -2.23
C ILE A 108 -16.65 -10.53 -2.78
N ALA A 109 -15.45 -10.45 -3.34
CA ALA A 109 -14.65 -11.64 -3.67
C ALA A 109 -13.83 -12.04 -2.43
N LEU A 110 -14.37 -12.95 -1.60
CA LEU A 110 -13.74 -13.37 -0.33
C LEU A 110 -12.28 -13.80 -0.49
N GLY A 111 -11.94 -14.55 -1.55
CA GLY A 111 -10.56 -14.97 -1.81
C GLY A 111 -9.58 -13.80 -1.98
N LYS A 112 -10.03 -12.67 -2.55
CA LYS A 112 -9.19 -11.47 -2.71
C LYS A 112 -9.05 -10.67 -1.40
N LEU A 113 -10.05 -10.76 -0.52
CA LEU A 113 -10.08 -10.08 0.77
C LEU A 113 -9.46 -10.88 1.91
N ALA A 114 -9.18 -12.17 1.70
CA ALA A 114 -8.68 -13.08 2.73
C ALA A 114 -7.51 -12.48 3.52
N GLN A 115 -6.52 -11.90 2.84
CA GLN A 115 -5.38 -11.29 3.50
C GLN A 115 -5.74 -10.05 4.32
N ALA A 116 -6.62 -9.18 3.82
CA ALA A 116 -7.07 -8.01 4.56
C ALA A 116 -7.84 -8.41 5.84
N LEU A 117 -8.72 -9.41 5.73
CA LEU A 117 -9.47 -9.96 6.85
C LEU A 117 -8.56 -10.65 7.89
N MET A 118 -7.56 -11.42 7.44
CA MET A 118 -6.56 -12.03 8.34
C MET A 118 -5.74 -10.98 9.11
N HIS A 119 -5.52 -9.80 8.52
CA HIS A 119 -4.89 -8.67 9.20
C HIS A 119 -5.87 -7.81 10.02
N GLY A 120 -7.13 -8.25 10.20
CA GLY A 120 -8.10 -7.61 11.08
C GLY A 120 -8.86 -6.43 10.45
N ALA A 121 -8.87 -6.29 9.12
CA ALA A 121 -9.66 -5.25 8.48
C ALA A 121 -11.16 -5.48 8.66
N THR A 122 -11.90 -4.41 8.95
CA THR A 122 -13.35 -4.40 8.93
C THR A 122 -13.84 -4.09 7.53
N THR A 123 -14.60 -5.00 6.92
CA THR A 123 -15.21 -4.75 5.61
C THR A 123 -16.58 -4.11 5.80
N VAL A 124 -16.82 -2.98 5.13
CA VAL A 124 -18.11 -2.32 5.11
C VAL A 124 -18.65 -2.36 3.70
N ALA A 125 -19.76 -3.08 3.53
CA ALA A 125 -20.51 -3.08 2.29
C ALA A 125 -21.42 -1.85 2.24
N ILE A 126 -21.31 -1.08 1.18
CA ILE A 126 -22.13 0.12 0.95
C ILE A 126 -23.18 -0.17 -0.12
N GLU A 127 -24.41 0.24 0.17
CA GLU A 127 -25.49 0.31 -0.81
C GLU A 127 -25.28 1.55 -1.68
N GLY A 128 -24.54 1.38 -2.77
CA GLY A 128 -24.13 2.46 -3.66
C GLY A 128 -23.00 2.04 -4.59
N ASN A 129 -22.47 3.01 -5.34
CA ASN A 129 -21.34 2.81 -6.23
C ASN A 129 -20.00 3.20 -5.57
N PHE A 130 -18.90 3.11 -6.33
CA PHE A 130 -17.56 3.44 -5.81
C PHE A 130 -17.42 4.93 -5.45
N ASP A 131 -18.10 5.83 -6.16
CA ASP A 131 -18.04 7.27 -5.92
C ASP A 131 -18.78 7.63 -4.62
N ASP A 132 -19.88 6.95 -4.30
CA ASP A 132 -20.56 7.07 -3.02
C ASP A 132 -19.63 6.68 -1.85
N ALA A 133 -18.88 5.58 -2.03
CA ALA A 133 -17.83 5.15 -1.10
C ALA A 133 -16.81 6.26 -0.86
N LEU A 134 -16.30 6.82 -1.96
CA LEU A 134 -15.22 7.78 -1.93
C LEU A 134 -15.68 9.10 -1.32
N ARG A 135 -16.93 9.51 -1.55
CA ARG A 135 -17.54 10.68 -0.94
C ARG A 135 -17.61 10.53 0.58
N ILE A 136 -18.15 9.43 1.09
CA ILE A 136 -18.23 9.14 2.53
C ILE A 136 -16.84 9.18 3.17
N VAL A 137 -15.85 8.58 2.50
CA VAL A 137 -14.47 8.54 2.97
C VAL A 137 -13.81 9.92 3.01
N ARG A 138 -14.11 10.78 2.03
CA ARG A 138 -13.62 12.17 2.02
C ARG A 138 -14.23 12.98 3.16
N GLU A 139 -15.55 12.88 3.36
CA GLU A 139 -16.27 13.53 4.47
C GLU A 139 -15.70 13.07 5.83
N LEU A 140 -15.42 11.77 5.98
CA LEU A 140 -14.76 11.25 7.18
C LEU A 140 -13.32 11.75 7.34
N GLY A 141 -12.59 11.95 6.24
CA GLY A 141 -11.23 12.48 6.26
C GLY A 141 -11.13 13.92 6.75
N GLU A 142 -12.19 14.72 6.59
CA GLU A 142 -12.24 16.10 7.10
C GLU A 142 -12.25 16.18 8.64
N THR A 143 -12.58 15.08 9.33
CA THR A 143 -12.53 14.99 10.79
C THR A 143 -11.11 14.89 11.37
N GLY A 144 -10.11 14.60 10.52
CA GLY A 144 -8.72 14.38 10.93
C GLY A 144 -8.45 13.00 11.55
N GLN A 145 -9.49 12.22 11.89
CA GLN A 145 -9.35 10.89 12.51
C GLN A 145 -9.17 9.76 11.49
N VAL A 146 -9.45 10.03 10.22
CA VAL A 146 -9.51 9.03 9.15
C VAL A 146 -8.55 9.38 8.02
N GLU A 147 -7.62 8.48 7.72
CA GLU A 147 -6.71 8.61 6.57
C GLU A 147 -7.18 7.77 5.39
N VAL A 148 -7.30 8.40 4.23
CA VAL A 148 -7.67 7.74 2.97
C VAL A 148 -6.42 7.24 2.24
N VAL A 149 -6.25 5.92 2.12
CA VAL A 149 -5.01 5.32 1.57
C VAL A 149 -5.18 4.73 0.15
N ASN A 150 -6.16 5.24 -0.60
CA ASN A 150 -6.33 4.90 -2.03
C ASN A 150 -5.19 5.45 -2.90
N SER A 151 -5.14 5.09 -4.19
CA SER A 151 -4.02 5.44 -5.08
C SER A 151 -3.87 6.94 -5.35
N ILE A 152 -4.91 7.73 -5.08
CA ILE A 152 -4.89 9.20 -5.10
C ILE A 152 -4.10 9.81 -3.94
N ASN A 153 -3.70 9.02 -2.93
CA ASN A 153 -2.89 9.53 -1.83
C ASN A 153 -1.45 9.79 -2.31
N PRO A 154 -0.99 11.07 -2.34
CA PRO A 154 0.29 11.42 -2.93
C PRO A 154 1.47 10.77 -2.22
N VAL A 155 1.38 10.52 -0.91
CA VAL A 155 2.49 9.91 -0.15
C VAL A 155 2.70 8.44 -0.48
N ARG A 156 1.71 7.77 -1.08
CA ARG A 156 1.91 6.40 -1.60
C ARG A 156 2.83 6.37 -2.81
N ILE A 157 2.75 7.38 -3.67
CA ILE A 157 3.63 7.51 -4.85
C ILE A 157 5.06 7.79 -4.39
N GLU A 158 5.23 8.63 -3.36
CA GLU A 158 6.52 8.90 -2.73
C GLU A 158 7.19 7.63 -2.19
N GLY A 159 6.42 6.74 -1.58
CA GLY A 159 6.95 5.43 -1.17
C GLY A 159 7.28 4.54 -2.37
N GLN A 160 6.41 4.49 -3.38
CA GLN A 160 6.57 3.61 -4.55
C GLN A 160 7.77 3.98 -5.44
N LYS A 161 8.11 5.27 -5.59
CA LYS A 161 9.28 5.68 -6.40
C LYS A 161 10.60 5.08 -5.91
N THR A 162 10.66 4.64 -4.64
CA THR A 162 11.85 3.97 -4.09
C THR A 162 12.19 2.65 -4.77
N ALA A 163 11.23 2.02 -5.46
CA ALA A 163 11.51 0.87 -6.31
C ALA A 163 12.52 1.22 -7.41
N ALA A 164 12.42 2.41 -8.00
CA ALA A 164 13.35 2.88 -9.02
C ALA A 164 14.74 3.14 -8.44
N PHE A 165 14.84 3.67 -7.21
CA PHE A 165 16.13 3.87 -6.53
C PHE A 165 16.88 2.56 -6.26
N GLU A 166 16.17 1.44 -6.17
CA GLU A 166 16.79 0.11 -5.97
C GLU A 166 17.22 -0.56 -7.28
N VAL A 167 16.87 0.01 -8.42
CA VAL A 167 17.30 -0.50 -9.74
C VAL A 167 18.58 0.18 -10.22
N VAL A 168 18.87 1.39 -9.72
CA VAL A 168 20.05 2.20 -10.07
C VAL A 168 21.29 1.78 -9.28
#